data_AF-A0A416JWI8-F1
#
_entry.id   AF-A0A416JWI8-F1
#
_cell.length_a   1.000
_cell.length_b   1.000
_cell.length_c   1.000
_cell.angle_alpha   90.00
_cell.angle_beta   90.00
_cell.angle_gamma   90.00
#
_symmetry.space_group_name_H-M   'P 1'
#
loop_
_entity.id
_entity.type
_entity.pdbx_description
1 polymer ?
#
loop_
_entity_poly.entity_id
_entity_poly.type
_entity_poly.pdbx_seq_one_letter_code
_entity_poly.pdbx_strand_id
1 'polypeptide(L)'
;MKELQEEREKYRWIPVTEKLPKPEGYVLVSFENATLSDIARYEVDENGNGAFYPGDEDESYISFGLFVNAWMPLSEVYREK
;
A
#
# COMPACT_ATOMS: atom_id res chain seq x y z
N MET A 1 -4.06 7.08 -26.03
CA MET A 1 -3.74 8.23 -25.14
C MET A 1 -4.60 8.23 -23.88
N LYS A 2 -5.93 8.20 -24.00
CA LYS A 2 -6.84 8.18 -22.84
C LYS A 2 -6.66 6.95 -21.94
N GLU A 3 -6.59 5.75 -22.53
CA GLU A 3 -6.40 4.49 -21.78
C GLU A 3 -5.10 4.47 -20.98
N LEU A 4 -3.98 4.89 -21.57
CA LEU A 4 -2.68 5.01 -20.89
C LEU A 4 -2.75 5.98 -19.70
N GLN A 5 -3.55 7.04 -19.80
CA GLN A 5 -3.73 7.99 -18.71
C GLN A 5 -4.57 7.39 -17.58
N GLU A 6 -5.65 6.68 -17.92
CA GLU A 6 -6.47 5.95 -16.94
C GLU A 6 -5.66 4.88 -16.20
N GLU A 7 -4.79 4.15 -16.90
CA GLU A 7 -3.90 3.15 -16.28
C GLU A 7 -2.86 3.78 -15.34
N ARG A 8 -2.24 4.90 -15.76
CA ARG A 8 -1.32 5.65 -14.91
C ARG A 8 -1.98 6.21 -13.66
N GLU A 9 -3.22 6.68 -13.77
CA GLU A 9 -4.00 7.15 -12.63
C GLU A 9 -4.42 5.99 -11.69
N LYS A 10 -4.74 4.82 -12.26
CA LYS A 10 -5.07 3.61 -11.48
C LYS A 10 -3.90 3.16 -10.60
N TYR A 11 -2.67 3.24 -11.12
CA TYR A 11 -1.46 2.78 -10.43
C TYR A 11 -0.55 3.91 -9.94
N ARG A 12 -1.11 5.11 -9.71
CA ARG A 12 -0.35 6.20 -9.10
C ARG A 12 -0.11 5.93 -7.61
N TRP A 13 0.97 6.50 -7.10
CA TRP A 13 1.20 6.59 -5.66
C TRP A 13 0.21 7.59 -5.03
N ILE A 14 -0.39 7.18 -3.92
CA ILE A 14 -1.36 7.92 -3.14
C ILE A 14 -0.74 8.16 -1.76
N PRO A 15 -0.46 9.42 -1.38
CA PRO A 15 0.03 9.73 -0.03
C PRO A 15 -0.96 9.26 1.03
N VAL A 16 -0.47 8.74 2.16
CA VAL A 16 -1.33 8.31 3.27
C VAL A 16 -2.13 9.47 3.89
N THR A 17 -1.63 10.69 3.72
CA THR A 17 -2.32 11.95 4.10
C THR A 17 -3.44 12.33 3.16
N GLU A 18 -3.43 11.85 1.91
CA GLU A 18 -4.52 12.05 0.94
C GLU A 18 -5.64 11.05 1.20
N LYS A 19 -5.29 9.77 1.31
CA LYS A 19 -6.24 8.67 1.49
C LYS A 19 -5.51 7.41 1.95
N LEU A 20 -6.14 6.65 2.85
CA LEU A 20 -5.65 5.33 3.25
C LEU A 20 -6.23 4.22 2.35
N PRO A 21 -5.53 3.08 2.19
CA PRO A 21 -6.09 1.94 1.50
C PRO A 21 -7.35 1.44 2.19
N LYS A 22 -8.15 0.68 1.46
CA LYS A 22 -9.18 -0.12 2.12
C LYS A 22 -8.53 -1.30 2.84
N PRO A 23 -9.15 -1.82 3.91
CA PRO A 23 -8.61 -2.96 4.66
C PRO A 23 -8.81 -4.31 3.94
N GLU A 24 -8.77 -4.31 2.61
CA GLU A 24 -8.97 -5.49 1.77
C GLU A 24 -7.81 -5.66 0.79
N GLY A 25 -7.11 -6.80 0.90
CA GLY A 25 -6.03 -7.18 -0.01
C GLY A 25 -4.69 -6.50 0.25
N TYR A 26 -3.82 -6.62 -0.74
CA TYR A 26 -2.44 -6.14 -0.69
C TYR A 26 -2.22 -4.88 -1.52
N VAL A 27 -1.35 -4.01 -1.02
CA VAL A 27 -0.87 -2.80 -1.69
C VAL A 27 0.65 -2.79 -1.77
N LEU A 28 1.20 -2.01 -2.68
CA LEU A 28 2.59 -1.58 -2.58
C LEU A 28 2.67 -0.35 -1.69
N VAL A 29 3.67 -0.31 -0.81
CA VAL A 29 3.96 0.83 0.06
C VAL A 29 5.33 1.41 -0.23
N SER A 30 5.43 2.71 -0.01
CA SER A 30 6.67 3.47 0.03
C SER A 30 6.88 3.98 1.45
N PHE A 31 8.14 4.24 1.80
CA PHE A 31 8.52 4.70 3.12
C PHE A 31 9.16 6.09 3.07
N GLU A 32 8.96 6.87 4.12
CA GLU A 32 9.64 8.17 4.29
C GLU A 32 11.14 7.98 4.56
N ASN A 33 11.50 6.91 5.27
CA ASN A 33 12.84 6.65 5.77
C ASN A 33 13.55 5.46 5.12
N ALA A 34 13.00 4.89 4.05
CA ALA A 34 13.63 3.83 3.27
C ALA A 34 13.36 3.99 1.77
N THR A 35 14.28 3.48 0.93
CA THR A 35 14.21 3.64 -0.52
C THR A 35 13.53 2.48 -1.24
N LEU A 36 13.43 1.31 -0.60
CA LEU A 36 12.79 0.14 -1.17
C LEU A 36 11.31 0.15 -0.82
N SER A 37 10.46 -0.05 -1.82
CA SER A 37 9.04 -0.34 -1.63
C SER A 37 8.84 -1.79 -1.19
N ASP A 38 7.73 -2.06 -0.53
CA ASP A 38 7.35 -3.41 -0.10
C ASP A 38 5.85 -3.67 -0.28
N ILE A 39 5.41 -4.91 -0.14
CA ILE A 39 4.01 -5.32 -0.17
C ILE A 39 3.44 -5.24 1.25
N ALA A 40 2.25 -4.67 1.41
CA ALA A 40 1.62 -4.48 2.71
C ALA A 40 0.12 -4.80 2.71
N ARG A 41 -0.39 -5.14 3.89
CA ARG A 41 -1.81 -5.03 4.24
C ARG A 41 -2.02 -3.79 5.09
N TYR A 42 -3.17 -3.15 4.91
CA TYR A 42 -3.65 -2.12 5.82
C TYR A 42 -4.81 -2.71 6.62
N GLU A 43 -4.72 -2.66 7.94
CA GLU A 43 -5.74 -3.21 8.82
C GLU A 43 -6.24 -2.12 9.76
N VAL A 44 -7.50 -2.21 10.16
CA VAL A 44 -8.16 -1.23 11.04
C VAL A 44 -8.73 -1.98 12.24
N ASP A 45 -8.34 -1.55 13.44
CA ASP A 45 -8.83 -2.14 14.70
C ASP A 45 -10.29 -1.74 15.01
N GLU A 46 -10.86 -2.31 16.06
CA GLU A 46 -12.23 -2.02 16.52
C GLU A 46 -12.44 -0.54 16.91
N ASN A 47 -11.37 0.20 17.21
CA ASN A 47 -11.40 1.61 17.55
C ASN A 47 -11.24 2.53 16.33
N GLY A 48 -11.07 1.96 15.14
CA GLY A 48 -10.84 2.70 13.91
C GLY A 48 -9.38 3.13 13.68
N ASN A 49 -8.43 2.64 14.48
CA ASN A 49 -7.01 2.91 14.27
C ASN A 49 -6.45 1.98 13.21
N GLY A 50 -5.74 2.56 12.24
CA GLY A 50 -5.13 1.81 11.15
C GLY A 50 -3.64 1.56 11.33
N ALA A 51 -3.17 0.40 10.89
CA ALA A 51 -1.74 0.09 10.81
C ALA A 51 -1.41 -0.67 9.51
N PHE A 52 -0.18 -0.50 9.05
CA PHE A 52 0.36 -1.23 7.90
C PHE A 52 1.24 -2.39 8.37
N TYR A 53 1.07 -3.55 7.75
CA TYR A 53 1.77 -4.79 8.05
C TYR A 53 2.51 -5.30 6.81
N PRO A 54 3.78 -5.74 6.90
CA PRO A 54 4.52 -6.31 5.78
C PRO A 54 3.92 -7.67 5.39
N GLY A 55 3.50 -7.83 4.13
CA GLY A 55 2.94 -9.08 3.64
C GLY A 55 1.91 -9.71 4.60
N ASP A 56 2.24 -10.91 5.10
CA ASP A 56 1.42 -11.68 6.04
C ASP A 56 1.91 -11.62 7.51
N GLU A 57 2.85 -10.73 7.82
CA GLU A 57 3.45 -10.61 9.15
C GLU A 57 2.47 -10.02 10.20
N ASP A 58 2.64 -10.45 11.45
CA ASP A 58 1.84 -9.98 12.59
C ASP A 58 2.32 -8.62 13.14
N GLU A 59 3.58 -8.25 12.88
CA GLU A 59 4.18 -7.02 13.37
C GLU A 59 4.07 -5.88 12.34
N SER A 60 3.60 -4.70 12.78
CA SER A 60 3.44 -3.54 11.90
C SER A 60 4.78 -2.92 11.49
N TYR A 61 4.84 -2.19 10.36
CA TYR A 61 6.05 -1.48 9.93
C TYR A 61 6.62 -0.52 11.00
N ILE A 62 5.75 0.10 11.81
CA ILE A 62 6.17 1.01 12.89
C ILE A 62 7.02 0.28 13.93
N SER A 63 6.77 -1.01 14.19
CA SER A 63 7.58 -1.82 15.13
C SER A 63 9.03 -1.98 14.64
N PHE A 64 9.23 -2.03 13.32
CA PHE A 64 10.54 -2.06 12.67
C PHE A 64 11.15 -0.66 12.45
N GLY A 65 10.47 0.40 12.90
CA GLY A 65 10.90 1.78 12.70
C GLY A 65 10.77 2.27 11.25
N LEU A 66 9.86 1.69 10.46
CA LEU A 66 9.57 2.09 9.08
C LEU A 66 8.26 2.89 9.01
N PHE A 67 8.30 4.02 8.30
CA PHE A 67 7.17 4.95 8.22
C PHE A 67 6.59 4.98 6.81
N VAL A 68 5.41 4.40 6.62
CA VAL A 68 4.73 4.38 5.32
C VAL A 68 4.26 5.80 4.96
N ASN A 69 4.69 6.32 3.81
CA ASN A 69 4.32 7.67 3.34
C ASN A 69 3.33 7.68 2.17
N ALA A 70 3.32 6.62 1.35
CA ALA A 70 2.43 6.49 0.21
C ALA A 70 2.16 5.01 -0.10
N TRP A 71 1.07 4.75 -0.82
CA TRP A 71 0.70 3.43 -1.29
C TRP A 71 0.14 3.46 -2.71
N MET A 72 0.11 2.31 -3.37
CA MET A 72 -0.62 2.11 -4.63
C MET A 72 -1.24 0.72 -4.69
N PRO A 73 -2.37 0.52 -5.39
CA PRO A 73 -2.94 -0.80 -5.58
C PRO A 73 -1.98 -1.71 -6.36
N LEU A 74 -1.96 -3.00 -6.04
CA LEU A 74 -1.22 -3.97 -6.85
C LEU A 74 -1.82 -4.12 -8.24
N SER A 75 -0.96 -4.43 -9.22
CA SER A 75 -1.41 -4.90 -10.52
C SER A 75 -2.21 -6.20 -10.38
N GLU A 76 -3.04 -6.48 -11.38
CA GLU A 76 -3.71 -7.78 -11.43
C GLU A 76 -2.66 -8.90 -11.46
N VAL A 77 -2.98 -10.02 -10.80
CA VAL A 77 -2.10 -11.19 -10.76
C VAL A 77 -1.79 -11.63 -12.18
N TYR A 78 -0.51 -11.85 -12.46
CA TYR A 78 -0.09 -12.38 -13.75
C TYR A 78 -0.77 -13.73 -14.02
N ARG A 79 -1.35 -13.87 -15.20
CA ARG A 79 -1.88 -15.12 -15.72
C ARG A 79 -1.20 -15.37 -17.05
N GLU A 80 -0.46 -16.48 -17.14
CA GLU A 80 0.03 -16.96 -18.43
C GLU A 80 -1.17 -17.25 -19.33
N LYS A 81 -1.07 -16.87 -20.61
CA LYS A 81 -2.11 -17.06 -21.61
C LYS A 81 -1.87 -18.33 -22.40
#